data_AF-F6B6E4-F1
#
_entry.id   AF-F6B6E4-F1
#
_cell.length_a   1.000
_cell.length_b   1.000
_cell.length_c   1.000
_cell.angle_alpha   90.00
_cell.angle_beta   90.00
_cell.angle_gamma   90.00
#
_symmetry.space_group_name_H-M   'P 1'
#
loop_
_entity.id
_entity.type
_entity.pdbx_description
1 polymer ?
#
loop_
_entity_poly.entity_id
_entity_poly.type
_entity_poly.pdbx_seq_one_letter_code
_entity_poly.pdbx_strand_id
1 'polypeptide(L)'
;MGLKIQLIKCTGWLGLFLISLCLAKLLSKEKRENKLLLFVRNNHKVFGWVSLIVLSVHGLLANNVLIPVMGRGKHLHLLETTGWGYLVWIMLFIICISSVLLPYKVFRKGHLQLVIVFGVLVFFHIL
;
A
#
# COMPACT_ATOMS: atom_id res chain seq x y z
N MET A 1 -15.08 -21.20 4.24
CA MET A 1 -14.39 -20.15 5.03
C MET A 1 -12.90 -20.06 4.71
N GLY A 2 -12.18 -21.19 4.59
CA GLY A 2 -10.72 -21.20 4.31
C GLY A 2 -10.27 -20.47 3.05
N LEU A 3 -10.97 -20.62 1.92
CA LEU A 3 -10.61 -19.98 0.65
C LEU A 3 -10.66 -18.44 0.73
N LYS A 4 -11.68 -17.87 1.39
CA LYS A 4 -11.83 -16.41 1.52
C LYS A 4 -10.68 -15.80 2.35
N ILE A 5 -10.26 -16.49 3.41
CA ILE A 5 -9.14 -16.06 4.26
C ILE A 5 -7.81 -16.14 3.50
N GLN A 6 -7.60 -17.18 2.69
CA GLN A 6 -6.42 -17.27 1.82
C GLN A 6 -6.40 -16.13 0.79
N LEU A 7 -7.55 -15.77 0.22
CA LEU A 7 -7.67 -14.66 -0.73
C LEU A 7 -7.31 -13.30 -0.09
N ILE A 8 -7.78 -13.06 1.14
CA ILE A 8 -7.44 -11.84 1.91
C ILE A 8 -5.93 -11.78 2.17
N LYS A 9 -5.32 -12.89 2.61
CA LYS A 9 -3.86 -12.95 2.81
C LYS A 9 -3.10 -12.72 1.50
N CYS A 10 -3.51 -13.38 0.42
CA CYS A 10 -2.87 -13.25 -0.89
C CYS A 10 -2.90 -11.81 -1.42
N THR A 11 -4.06 -11.15 -1.35
CA THR A 11 -4.21 -9.75 -1.77
C THR A 11 -3.40 -8.79 -0.90
N GLY A 12 -3.32 -9.04 0.41
CA GLY A 12 -2.49 -8.24 1.32
C GLY A 12 -0.99 -8.35 0.99
N TRP A 13 -0.48 -9.57 0.84
CA TRP A 13 0.93 -9.81 0.47
C TRP A 13 1.27 -9.27 -0.92
N LEU A 14 0.37 -9.42 -1.90
CA LEU A 14 0.57 -8.88 -3.24
C LEU A 14 0.62 -7.35 -3.22
N GLY A 15 -0.27 -6.70 -2.46
CA GLY A 15 -0.25 -5.25 -2.27
C GLY A 15 1.06 -4.76 -1.65
N LEU A 16 1.54 -5.45 -0.61
CA LEU A 16 2.80 -5.17 0.07
C LEU A 16 4.01 -5.36 -0.86
N PHE A 17 4.03 -6.44 -1.64
CA PHE A 17 5.07 -6.70 -2.62
C PHE A 17 5.16 -5.57 -3.65
N LEU A 18 4.03 -5.12 -4.19
CA LEU A 18 4.00 -4.00 -5.14
C LEU A 18 4.48 -2.68 -4.50
N ILE A 19 4.12 -2.41 -3.26
CA ILE A 19 4.64 -1.25 -2.50
C ILE A 19 6.15 -1.33 -2.32
N SER A 20 6.67 -2.52 -2.00
CA SER A 20 8.11 -2.72 -1.83
C SER A 20 8.89 -2.44 -3.12
N LEU A 21 8.33 -2.81 -4.29
CA LEU A 21 8.90 -2.46 -5.59
C LEU A 21 8.87 -0.95 -5.85
N CYS A 22 7.81 -0.25 -5.45
CA CYS A 22 7.75 1.21 -5.51
C CYS A 22 8.83 1.87 -4.65
N LEU A 23 9.06 1.36 -3.44
CA LEU A 23 10.06 1.86 -2.50
C LEU A 23 11.49 1.56 -2.95
N ALA A 24 11.71 0.42 -3.61
CA ALA A 24 13.03 0.03 -4.14
C ALA A 24 13.62 1.08 -5.09
N LYS A 25 12.77 1.84 -5.78
CA LYS A 25 13.21 2.98 -6.61
C LYS A 25 13.96 4.05 -5.80
N LEU A 26 13.57 4.30 -4.55
CA LEU A 26 14.20 5.31 -3.70
C LEU A 26 15.60 4.88 -3.22
N LEU A 27 15.84 3.57 -3.11
CA LEU A 27 17.10 2.99 -2.66
C LEU A 27 18.11 2.80 -3.80
N SER A 28 17.63 2.70 -5.05
CA SER A 28 18.49 2.47 -6.21
C SER A 28 19.22 3.74 -6.66
N LYS A 29 20.46 3.93 -6.15
CA LYS A 29 21.43 4.91 -6.67
C LYS A 29 22.33 4.34 -7.79
N GLU A 30 22.19 3.05 -8.12
CA GLU A 30 23.07 2.37 -9.07
C GLU A 30 22.96 2.91 -10.50
N LYS A 31 24.13 3.15 -11.10
CA LYS A 31 24.26 3.56 -12.50
C LYS A 31 24.14 2.32 -13.42
N ARG A 32 22.96 2.16 -14.01
CA ARG A 32 22.67 1.50 -15.31
C ARG A 32 22.88 -0.02 -15.49
N GLU A 33 23.63 -0.75 -14.69
CA GLU A 33 23.98 -2.14 -15.07
C GLU A 33 22.88 -3.19 -14.83
N ASN A 34 22.02 -3.00 -13.82
CA ASN A 34 20.98 -3.97 -13.53
C ASN A 34 19.66 -3.67 -14.28
N LYS A 35 19.38 -4.45 -15.34
CA LYS A 35 18.16 -4.35 -16.17
C LYS A 35 16.86 -4.44 -15.35
N LEU A 36 16.86 -5.22 -14.26
CA LEU A 36 15.68 -5.46 -13.42
C LEU A 36 15.37 -4.21 -12.57
N LEU A 37 16.39 -3.59 -11.98
CA LEU A 37 16.25 -2.31 -11.26
C LEU A 37 15.82 -1.18 -12.19
N LEU A 38 16.32 -1.15 -13.43
CA LEU A 38 15.88 -0.18 -14.44
C LEU A 38 14.38 -0.35 -14.77
N PHE A 39 13.93 -1.60 -14.95
CA PHE A 39 12.51 -1.91 -15.17
C PHE A 39 11.65 -1.45 -14.00
N VAL A 40 12.06 -1.73 -12.76
CA VAL A 40 11.33 -1.29 -11.56
C VAL A 40 11.26 0.23 -11.48
N ARG A 41 12.37 0.91 -11.75
CA ARG A 41 12.43 2.38 -11.74
C ARG A 41 11.50 3.01 -12.78
N ASN A 42 11.40 2.43 -13.97
CA ASN A 42 10.56 2.96 -15.05
C ASN A 42 9.07 2.70 -14.76
N ASN A 43 8.74 1.56 -14.16
CA ASN A 43 7.35 1.14 -13.91
C ASN A 43 6.82 1.47 -12.51
N HIS A 44 7.62 2.10 -11.62
CA HIS A 44 7.21 2.44 -10.24
C HIS A 44 5.84 3.13 -10.12
N LYS A 45 5.46 4.02 -11.06
CA LYS A 45 4.13 4.66 -11.04
C LYS A 45 3.02 3.62 -11.25
N VAL A 46 3.22 2.72 -12.21
CA VAL A 46 2.27 1.64 -12.53
C VAL A 46 2.10 0.73 -11.32
N PHE A 47 3.20 0.32 -10.68
CA PHE A 47 3.13 -0.48 -9.46
C PHE A 47 2.38 0.22 -8.32
N GLY A 48 2.53 1.54 -8.17
CA GLY A 48 1.76 2.31 -7.18
C GLY A 48 0.25 2.24 -7.43
N TRP A 49 -0.18 2.47 -8.67
CA TRP A 49 -1.58 2.38 -9.06
C TRP A 49 -2.14 0.96 -8.94
N VAL A 50 -1.39 -0.06 -9.37
CA VAL A 50 -1.81 -1.45 -9.24
C VAL A 50 -1.91 -1.85 -7.77
N SER A 51 -0.96 -1.43 -6.93
CA SER A 51 -1.01 -1.67 -5.49
C SER A 51 -2.26 -1.04 -4.86
N LEU A 52 -2.61 0.20 -5.23
CA LEU A 52 -3.82 0.87 -4.76
C LEU A 52 -5.08 0.06 -5.10
N ILE A 53 -5.18 -0.47 -6.33
CA ILE A 53 -6.31 -1.32 -6.74
C ILE A 53 -6.35 -2.60 -5.90
N VAL A 54 -5.22 -3.30 -5.78
CA VAL A 54 -5.11 -4.57 -5.03
C VAL A 54 -5.49 -4.36 -3.56
N LEU A 55 -5.00 -3.29 -2.94
CA LEU A 55 -5.33 -2.97 -1.54
C LEU A 55 -6.77 -2.51 -1.34
N SER A 56 -7.38 -1.88 -2.36
CA SER A 56 -8.82 -1.58 -2.32
C SER A 56 -9.65 -2.87 -2.29
N VAL A 57 -9.29 -3.85 -3.13
CA VAL A 57 -9.91 -5.18 -3.13
C VAL A 57 -9.66 -5.89 -1.80
N HIS A 58 -8.44 -5.80 -1.26
CA HIS A 58 -8.11 -6.35 0.06
C HIS A 58 -9.01 -5.80 1.16
N GLY A 59 -9.18 -4.47 1.24
CA GLY A 59 -10.05 -3.82 2.21
C GLY A 59 -11.52 -4.23 2.08
N LEU A 60 -12.03 -4.30 0.85
CA LEU A 60 -13.41 -4.76 0.58
C LEU A 60 -13.63 -6.21 1.03
N LEU A 61 -12.67 -7.10 0.76
CA LEU A 61 -12.75 -8.49 1.19
C LEU A 61 -12.66 -8.63 2.71
N ALA A 62 -11.75 -7.88 3.35
CA ALA A 62 -11.59 -7.89 4.79
C ALA A 62 -12.86 -7.43 5.51
N ASN A 63 -13.45 -6.32 5.08
CA ASN A 63 -14.67 -5.77 5.68
C ASN A 63 -15.88 -6.71 5.52
N ASN A 64 -16.07 -7.30 4.35
CA ASN A 64 -17.22 -8.17 4.09
C ASN A 64 -17.12 -9.55 4.77
N VAL A 65 -15.93 -10.00 5.16
CA VAL A 65 -15.70 -11.36 5.69
C VAL A 65 -15.45 -11.37 7.19
N LEU A 66 -14.75 -10.38 7.74
CA LEU A 66 -14.33 -10.38 9.16
C LEU A 66 -15.32 -9.68 10.09
N ILE A 67 -15.98 -8.60 9.63
CA ILE A 67 -16.90 -7.80 10.44
C ILE A 67 -18.14 -8.58 10.91
N PRO A 68 -18.85 -9.37 10.06
CA PRO A 68 -20.09 -10.01 10.48
C PRO A 68 -19.91 -11.23 11.41
N VAL A 69 -18.69 -11.65 11.72
CA VAL A 69 -18.40 -12.91 12.44
C VAL A 69 -17.88 -12.66 13.87
N MET A 70 -17.57 -11.42 14.26
CA MET A 70 -16.88 -11.13 15.53
C MET A 70 -17.78 -10.50 16.61
N GLY A 71 -17.70 -11.03 17.83
CA GLY A 71 -18.38 -10.49 19.01
C GLY A 71 -17.82 -9.13 19.49
N ARG A 72 -18.62 -8.37 20.27
CA ARG A 72 -18.36 -6.96 20.67
C ARG A 72 -16.93 -6.65 21.14
N GLY A 73 -16.28 -7.51 21.93
CA GLY A 73 -14.91 -7.27 22.41
C GLY A 73 -13.83 -7.38 21.32
N LYS A 74 -14.04 -8.23 20.31
CA LYS A 74 -13.16 -8.33 19.14
C LYS A 74 -13.42 -7.20 18.14
N HIS A 75 -14.57 -6.53 18.25
CA HIS A 75 -14.97 -5.45 17.36
C HIS A 75 -14.16 -4.16 17.58
N LEU A 76 -13.74 -3.87 18.82
CA LEU A 76 -12.87 -2.71 19.13
C LEU A 76 -11.46 -2.89 18.58
N HIS A 77 -10.85 -4.06 18.83
CA HIS A 77 -9.53 -4.40 18.27
C HIS A 77 -9.57 -4.48 16.74
N LEU A 78 -10.68 -4.96 16.16
CA LEU A 78 -10.89 -4.93 14.70
C LEU A 78 -11.00 -3.48 14.19
N LEU A 79 -11.66 -2.59 14.93
CA LEU A 79 -11.78 -1.17 14.55
C LEU A 79 -10.44 -0.45 14.53
N GLU A 80 -9.58 -0.71 15.51
CA GLU A 80 -8.23 -0.13 15.55
C GLU A 80 -7.39 -0.63 14.36
N THR A 81 -7.37 -1.94 14.13
CA THR A 81 -6.61 -2.54 13.02
C THR A 81 -7.15 -2.15 11.63
N THR A 82 -8.47 -2.08 11.47
CA THR A 82 -9.09 -1.55 10.22
C THR A 82 -8.87 -0.05 10.07
N GLY A 83 -8.87 0.72 11.16
CA GLY A 83 -8.57 2.16 11.15
C GLY A 83 -7.19 2.46 10.57
N TRP A 84 -6.16 1.71 10.98
CA TRP A 84 -4.83 1.80 10.38
C TRP A 84 -4.84 1.42 8.89
N GLY A 85 -5.58 0.38 8.51
CA GLY A 85 -5.74 -0.03 7.11
C GLY A 85 -6.36 1.07 6.23
N TYR A 86 -7.38 1.76 6.73
CA TYR A 86 -7.97 2.91 6.04
C TYR A 86 -7.00 4.07 5.90
N LEU A 87 -6.24 4.40 6.95
CA LEU A 87 -5.23 5.47 6.89
C LEU A 87 -4.12 5.16 5.88
N VAL A 88 -3.64 3.92 5.85
CA VAL A 88 -2.69 3.43 4.83
C VAL A 88 -3.27 3.60 3.43
N TRP A 89 -4.52 3.17 3.22
CA TRP A 89 -5.18 3.29 1.92
C TRP A 89 -5.34 4.75 1.46
N ILE A 90 -5.82 5.64 2.34
CA ILE A 90 -5.98 7.07 2.05
C ILE A 90 -4.63 7.70 1.70
N MET A 91 -3.59 7.39 2.47
CA MET A 91 -2.26 7.94 2.21
C MET A 91 -1.70 7.46 0.87
N LEU A 92 -1.87 6.17 0.52
CA LEU A 92 -1.49 5.66 -0.79
C LEU A 92 -2.27 6.35 -1.92
N PHE A 93 -3.58 6.53 -1.74
CA PHE A 93 -4.43 7.25 -2.69
C PHE A 93 -3.94 8.68 -2.92
N ILE A 94 -3.63 9.43 -1.85
CA ILE A 94 -3.09 10.79 -1.91
C ILE A 94 -1.77 10.80 -2.68
N ILE A 95 -0.86 9.85 -2.41
CA ILE A 95 0.43 9.75 -3.12
C ILE A 95 0.22 9.50 -4.62
N CYS A 96 -0.66 8.55 -4.97
CA CYS A 96 -0.97 8.22 -6.36
C CYS A 96 -1.59 9.41 -7.11
N ILE A 97 -2.60 10.06 -6.53
CA ILE A 97 -3.29 11.20 -7.14
C ILE A 97 -2.37 12.42 -7.25
N SER A 98 -1.60 12.73 -6.21
CA SER A 98 -0.64 13.83 -6.21
C SER A 98 0.43 13.67 -7.30
N SER A 99 0.77 12.42 -7.65
CA SER A 99 1.74 12.12 -8.71
C SER A 99 1.26 12.47 -10.13
N VAL A 100 -0.05 12.70 -10.29
CA VAL A 100 -0.72 13.08 -11.54
C VAL A 100 -1.11 14.55 -11.53
N LEU A 101 -1.67 15.05 -10.43
CA LEU A 101 -2.22 16.41 -10.36
C LEU A 101 -1.16 17.50 -10.15
N LEU A 102 -0.10 17.22 -9.38
CA LEU A 102 0.86 18.25 -9.00
C LEU A 102 2.01 18.38 -10.00
N PRO A 103 2.52 19.59 -10.25
CA PRO A 103 3.74 19.80 -11.02
C PRO A 103 4.90 19.02 -10.40
N TYR A 104 5.73 18.38 -11.23
CA TYR A 104 6.83 17.51 -10.77
C TYR A 104 7.73 18.16 -9.72
N LYS A 105 8.04 19.46 -9.86
CA LYS A 105 8.87 20.21 -8.90
C LYS A 105 8.25 20.29 -7.50
N VAL A 106 6.93 20.45 -7.41
CA VAL A 106 6.18 20.52 -6.15
C VAL A 106 6.05 19.13 -5.55
N PHE A 107 5.59 18.16 -6.36
CA PHE A 107 5.44 16.77 -5.94
C PHE A 107 6.75 16.21 -5.38
N ARG A 108 7.89 16.42 -6.07
CA ARG A 108 9.19 15.87 -5.65
C ARG A 108 9.63 16.34 -4.26
N LYS A 109 9.32 17.58 -3.86
CA LYS A 109 9.72 18.11 -2.54
C LYS A 109 9.00 17.42 -1.40
N GLY A 110 7.69 17.15 -1.55
CA GLY A 110 6.86 16.51 -0.52
C GLY A 110 6.79 14.98 -0.63
N HIS A 111 7.07 14.40 -1.80
CA HIS A 111 6.85 12.97 -2.05
C HIS A 111 7.64 12.07 -1.10
N LEU A 112 8.91 12.40 -0.82
CA LEU A 112 9.72 11.60 0.10
C LEU A 112 9.12 11.59 1.52
N GLN A 113 8.65 12.74 2.00
CA GLN A 113 8.00 12.85 3.31
C GLN A 113 6.72 12.03 3.36
N LEU A 114 5.87 12.12 2.32
CA LEU A 114 4.64 11.33 2.22
C LEU A 114 4.94 9.83 2.20
N VAL A 115 5.98 9.39 1.48
CA VAL A 115 6.37 7.98 1.41
C VAL A 115 6.94 7.48 2.74
N ILE A 116 7.68 8.31 3.48
CA ILE A 116 8.17 7.96 4.83
C ILE A 116 6.99 7.78 5.78
N VAL A 117 6.05 8.73 5.82
CA VAL A 117 4.85 8.62 6.68
C VAL A 117 4.03 7.40 6.29
N PHE A 118 3.87 7.16 4.99
CA PHE A 118 3.21 5.95 4.49
C PHE A 118 3.90 4.66 4.96
N GLY A 119 5.23 4.60 4.89
CA GLY A 119 5.99 3.44 5.37
C GLY A 119 5.78 3.16 6.87
N VAL A 120 5.73 4.22 7.69
CA VAL A 120 5.43 4.10 9.13
C VAL A 120 4.01 3.58 9.37
N LEU A 121 3.02 4.11 8.63
CA LEU A 121 1.63 3.64 8.73
C LEU A 121 1.49 2.16 8.33
N VAL A 122 2.17 1.75 7.26
CA VAL A 122 2.20 0.34 6.83
C VAL A 122 2.81 -0.56 7.89
N PHE A 123 3.90 -0.11 8.54
CA PHE A 123 4.52 -0.86 9.64
C PHE A 123 3.55 -1.07 10.81
N PHE A 124 2.86 -0.02 11.25
CA PHE A 124 1.85 -0.13 12.32
C PHE A 124 0.64 -0.98 11.95
N HIS A 125 0.24 -1.00 10.68
CA HIS A 125 -0.87 -1.83 10.23
C HIS A 125 -0.53 -3.32 10.19
N ILE A 126 0.74 -3.66 9.98
CA ILE A 126 1.22 -5.05 9.90
C ILE A 126 1.52 -5.64 11.29
N LEU A 127 1.95 -4.79 12.23
CA LEU A 127 2.25 -5.18 13.61
C LEU A 127 0.98 -5.55 14.39
#